data_AF-A0A2V2FEP7-F1
#
_entry.id   AF-A0A2V2FEP7-F1
#
_cell.length_a   1.000
_cell.length_b   1.000
_cell.length_c   1.000
_cell.angle_alpha   90.00
_cell.angle_beta   90.00
_cell.angle_gamma   90.00
#
_symmetry.space_group_name_H-M   'P 1'
#
loop_
_entity.id
_entity.type
_entity.pdbx_description
1 polymer ?
#
loop_
_entity_poly.entity_id
_entity_poly.type
_entity_poly.pdbx_seq_one_letter_code
_entity_poly.pdbx_strand_id
1 'polypeptide(L)'
;MLIYNRNYGYGAQYEVEDKELITAALDALRQIQIESEYDMACTDRDESIVFVTGDGERCVFYFNDGNFSLAEDKYIYRISNAETLWNITSRIIQEYPDMLAENSIDEEYES
;
A
#
# COMPACT_ATOMS: atom_id res chain seq x y z
N MET A 1 2.24 -8.43 -11.81
CA MET A 1 1.54 -8.71 -10.54
C MET A 1 1.47 -7.42 -9.74
N LEU A 2 0.47 -7.27 -8.88
CA LEU A 2 0.41 -6.21 -7.87
C LEU A 2 0.47 -6.84 -6.48
N ILE A 3 1.26 -6.27 -5.59
CA ILE A 3 1.28 -6.61 -4.17
C ILE A 3 0.77 -5.38 -3.41
N TYR A 4 -0.27 -5.55 -2.62
CA TYR A 4 -0.80 -4.52 -1.73
C TYR A 4 -0.45 -4.88 -0.28
N ASN A 5 0.35 -4.04 0.38
CA ASN A 5 0.64 -4.15 1.80
C ASN A 5 -0.18 -3.11 2.55
N ARG A 6 -0.77 -3.50 3.67
CA ARG A 6 -1.53 -2.61 4.54
C ARG A 6 -1.18 -2.91 5.99
N ASN A 7 -0.83 -1.89 6.75
CA ASN A 7 -0.62 -1.98 8.18
C ASN A 7 -1.52 -0.97 8.89
N TYR A 8 -2.58 -1.46 9.54
CA TYR A 8 -3.49 -0.69 10.39
C TYR A 8 -3.40 -1.17 11.85
N GLY A 9 -2.19 -1.21 12.40
CA GLY A 9 -1.87 -1.87 13.67
C GLY A 9 -1.73 -3.39 13.58
N TYR A 10 -1.91 -3.96 12.39
CA TYR A 10 -1.61 -5.34 12.03
C TYR A 10 -1.34 -5.38 10.52
N GLY A 11 -0.21 -6.00 10.15
CA GLY A 11 0.22 -6.14 8.76
C GLY A 11 -0.62 -7.17 8.00
N ALA A 12 -0.99 -6.82 6.78
CA ALA A 12 -1.58 -7.72 5.80
C ALA A 12 -0.96 -7.48 4.42
N GLN A 13 -0.79 -8.55 3.66
CA GLN A 13 -0.29 -8.51 2.29
C GLN A 13 -1.25 -9.26 1.37
N TYR A 14 -1.52 -8.68 0.20
CA TYR A 14 -2.41 -9.23 -0.82
C TYR A 14 -1.67 -9.30 -2.15
N GLU A 15 -1.60 -10.48 -2.74
CA GLU A 15 -1.04 -10.69 -4.07
C GLU A 15 -2.16 -10.76 -5.12
N VAL A 16 -2.05 -9.93 -6.16
CA VAL A 16 -3.06 -9.75 -7.19
C VAL A 16 -2.46 -10.03 -8.56
N GLU A 17 -3.03 -11.00 -9.27
CA GLU A 17 -2.68 -11.35 -10.65
C GLU A 17 -3.70 -10.87 -11.69
N ASP A 18 -4.88 -10.41 -11.25
CA ASP A 18 -5.93 -9.88 -12.14
C ASP A 18 -5.45 -8.62 -12.86
N LYS A 19 -5.33 -8.74 -14.19
CA LYS A 19 -4.82 -7.68 -15.07
C LYS A 19 -5.75 -6.47 -15.15
N GLU A 20 -7.06 -6.67 -15.05
CA GLU A 20 -8.02 -5.56 -15.07
C GLU A 20 -7.90 -4.75 -13.79
N LEU A 21 -7.80 -5.44 -12.65
CA LEU A 21 -7.64 -4.78 -11.34
C LEU A 21 -6.28 -4.07 -11.23
N ILE A 22 -5.20 -4.69 -11.72
CA ILE A 22 -3.87 -4.08 -11.79
C ILE A 22 -3.89 -2.81 -12.66
N THR A 23 -4.53 -2.87 -13.84
CA THR A 23 -4.63 -1.72 -14.75
C THR A 23 -5.44 -0.59 -14.13
N ALA A 24 -6.57 -0.93 -13.50
CA ALA A 24 -7.40 0.03 -12.79
C ALA A 24 -6.64 0.72 -11.64
N ALA A 25 -5.79 -0.01 -10.90
CA ALA A 25 -4.97 0.57 -9.84
C ALA A 25 -3.94 1.56 -10.40
N LEU A 26 -3.28 1.23 -11.52
CA LEU A 26 -2.37 2.15 -12.22
C LEU A 26 -3.09 3.41 -12.70
N ASP A 27 -4.27 3.28 -13.31
CA ASP A 27 -5.04 4.43 -13.79
C ASP A 27 -5.58 5.29 -12.65
N ALA A 28 -5.88 4.70 -11.49
CA ALA A 28 -6.24 5.45 -10.28
C ALA A 28 -5.04 6.25 -9.75
N LEU A 29 -3.85 5.64 -9.67
CA LEU A 29 -2.62 6.33 -9.24
C LEU A 29 -2.30 7.54 -10.15
N ARG A 30 -2.55 7.43 -11.46
CA ARG A 30 -2.32 8.52 -12.42
C ARG A 30 -3.24 9.72 -12.24
N GLN A 31 -4.36 9.56 -11.53
CA GLN A 31 -5.31 10.65 -11.28
C GLN A 31 -5.00 11.42 -9.99
N ILE A 32 -4.17 10.85 -9.12
CA ILE A 32 -3.79 11.46 -7.85
C ILE A 32 -3.01 12.76 -8.10
N GLN A 33 -3.35 13.79 -7.32
CA GLN A 33 -2.62 15.06 -7.31
C GLN A 33 -1.96 15.26 -5.96
N ILE A 34 -0.70 15.70 -5.99
CA ILE A 34 0.06 16.10 -4.81
C ILE A 34 -0.26 17.56 -4.52
N GLU A 35 -0.74 17.85 -3.31
CA GLU A 35 -1.26 19.18 -2.93
C GLU A 35 -0.22 19.98 -2.13
N SER A 36 0.24 19.43 -1.00
CA SER A 36 1.15 20.10 -0.09
C SER A 36 1.94 19.09 0.72
N GLU A 37 3.08 19.52 1.26
CA GLU A 37 3.76 18.76 2.32
C GLU A 37 2.83 18.57 3.54
N TYR A 38 3.08 17.48 4.25
CA TYR A 38 2.35 17.07 5.45
C TYR A 38 3.34 16.57 6.50
N ASP A 39 3.39 17.28 7.62
CA ASP A 39 4.45 17.07 8.63
C ASP A 39 4.10 16.02 9.69
N MET A 40 2.92 15.41 9.61
CA MET A 40 2.45 14.44 10.59
C MET A 40 2.48 13.03 9.99
N ALA A 41 3.44 12.23 10.44
CA ALA A 41 3.48 10.81 10.13
C ALA A 41 2.63 10.00 11.12
N CYS A 42 1.96 8.98 10.61
CA CYS A 42 1.21 7.98 11.38
C CYS A 42 2.00 6.68 11.41
N THR A 43 2.32 6.15 12.59
CA THR A 43 3.16 4.94 12.71
C THR A 43 2.39 3.64 12.65
N ASP A 44 1.07 3.70 12.75
CA ASP A 44 0.15 2.56 12.81
C ASP A 44 -0.75 2.46 11.59
N ARG A 45 -0.54 3.33 10.59
CA ARG A 45 -1.33 3.43 9.36
C ARG A 45 -0.45 3.76 8.18
N ASP A 46 0.06 2.72 7.55
CA ASP A 46 0.87 2.80 6.35
C ASP A 46 0.48 1.70 5.38
N GLU A 47 0.59 2.01 4.09
CA GLU A 47 0.27 1.12 3.00
C GLU A 47 1.30 1.22 1.89
N SER A 48 1.48 0.15 1.14
CA SER A 48 2.22 0.22 -0.11
C SER A 48 1.57 -0.57 -1.23
N ILE A 49 1.65 -0.02 -2.43
CA ILE A 49 1.23 -0.68 -3.67
C ILE A 49 2.48 -0.92 -4.50
N VAL A 50 2.77 -2.20 -4.75
CA VAL A 50 3.96 -2.66 -5.47
C VAL A 50 3.54 -3.27 -6.80
N PHE A 51 4.00 -2.72 -7.90
CA PHE A 51 3.89 -3.35 -9.21
C PHE A 51 5.15 -4.14 -9.49
N VAL A 52 4.98 -5.42 -9.81
CA VAL A 52 6.06 -6.32 -10.24
C VAL A 52 5.94 -6.56 -11.74
N THR A 53 6.98 -6.15 -12.47
CA THR A 53 7.10 -6.31 -13.93
C THR A 53 7.52 -7.73 -14.30
N GLY A 54 7.46 -8.05 -15.61
CA GLY A 54 7.76 -9.41 -16.10
C GLY A 54 9.21 -9.86 -15.93
N ASP A 55 10.13 -8.92 -15.75
CA ASP A 55 11.55 -9.13 -15.42
C ASP A 55 11.83 -9.12 -13.91
N GLY A 56 10.79 -8.94 -13.08
CA GLY A 56 10.88 -8.95 -11.62
C GLY A 56 11.25 -7.60 -11.00
N GLU A 57 11.37 -6.51 -11.78
CA GLU A 57 11.54 -5.17 -11.21
C GLU A 57 10.31 -4.74 -10.41
N ARG A 58 10.54 -3.91 -9.38
CA ARG A 58 9.52 -3.47 -8.43
C ARG A 58 9.37 -1.96 -8.48
N CYS A 59 8.16 -1.49 -8.78
CA CYS A 59 7.77 -0.09 -8.64
C CYS A 59 6.85 0.04 -7.43
N VAL A 60 7.26 0.83 -6.43
CA VAL A 60 6.56 0.94 -5.14
C VAL A 60 6.00 2.34 -4.96
N PHE A 61 4.74 2.42 -4.52
CA PHE A 61 4.08 3.63 -4.06
C PHE A 61 3.76 3.47 -2.58
N TYR A 62 4.20 4.42 -1.76
CA TYR A 62 4.00 4.39 -0.31
C TYR A 62 2.93 5.40 0.10
N PHE A 63 2.13 5.02 1.09
CA PHE A 63 1.11 5.86 1.69
C PHE A 63 1.17 5.81 3.21
N ASN A 64 0.83 6.92 3.85
CA ASN A 64 0.81 7.08 5.29
C ASN A 64 -0.47 7.83 5.70
N ASP A 65 -1.36 7.14 6.41
CA ASP A 65 -2.73 7.58 6.74
C ASP A 65 -3.45 8.21 5.53
N GLY A 66 -3.36 7.53 4.38
CA GLY A 66 -3.96 7.98 3.11
C GLY A 66 -3.25 9.13 2.39
N ASN A 67 -2.10 9.61 2.89
CA ASN A 67 -1.24 10.61 2.24
C ASN A 67 -0.12 9.91 1.46
N PHE A 68 0.43 10.55 0.41
CA PHE A 68 1.51 9.95 -0.37
C PHE A 68 2.88 10.18 0.28
N SER A 69 3.75 9.17 0.25
CA SER A 69 5.10 9.24 0.80
C SER A 69 6.15 8.92 -0.26
N LEU A 70 7.18 9.76 -0.42
CA LEU A 70 8.23 9.55 -1.43
C LEU A 70 9.19 8.41 -1.07
N ALA A 71 9.37 8.17 0.22
CA ALA A 71 10.03 7.00 0.77
C ALA A 71 9.21 6.51 1.95
N GLU A 72 9.45 5.29 2.41
CA GLU A 72 8.81 4.73 3.61
C GLU A 72 8.87 5.74 4.77
N ASP A 73 7.68 6.23 5.16
CA ASP A 73 7.41 7.24 6.19
C ASP A 73 8.26 8.53 6.16
N LYS A 74 8.69 8.96 4.95
CA LYS A 74 9.46 10.18 4.76
C LYS A 74 8.93 11.03 3.64
N TYR A 75 8.89 12.34 3.90
CA TYR A 75 8.40 13.35 2.97
C TYR A 75 6.98 13.01 2.54
N ILE A 76 6.05 13.25 3.46
CA ILE A 76 4.63 12.94 3.29
C ILE A 76 3.95 14.14 2.66
N TYR A 77 3.04 13.88 1.73
CA TYR A 77 2.30 14.90 1.03
C TYR A 77 0.81 14.59 1.03
N ARG A 78 0.00 15.61 1.31
CA ARG A 78 -1.44 15.54 1.10
C ARG A 78 -1.73 15.29 -0.37
N ILE A 79 -2.70 14.42 -0.61
CA ILE A 79 -3.14 14.09 -1.95
C ILE A 79 -4.64 14.31 -2.14
N SER A 80 -5.03 14.55 -3.39
CA SER A 80 -6.43 14.59 -3.82
C SER A 80 -6.69 13.57 -4.93
N ASN A 81 -7.96 13.37 -5.28
CA ASN A 81 -8.43 12.41 -6.30
C ASN A 81 -8.03 10.95 -6.07
N ALA A 82 -7.80 10.55 -4.81
CA ALA A 82 -7.39 9.19 -4.45
C ALA A 82 -8.56 8.23 -4.16
N GLU A 83 -9.81 8.69 -4.18
CA GLU A 83 -10.99 7.87 -3.85
C GLU A 83 -11.08 6.59 -4.67
N THR A 84 -10.82 6.66 -5.98
CA THR A 84 -10.82 5.48 -6.86
C THR A 84 -9.76 4.47 -6.44
N LEU A 85 -8.58 4.92 -6.02
CA LEU A 85 -7.53 4.04 -5.52
C LEU A 85 -7.99 3.30 -4.26
N TRP A 86 -8.56 4.02 -3.29
CA TRP A 86 -9.02 3.44 -2.03
C TRP A 86 -10.21 2.50 -2.20
N ASN A 87 -11.08 2.76 -3.18
CA ASN A 87 -12.12 1.82 -3.57
C ASN A 87 -11.55 0.52 -4.16
N ILE A 88 -10.48 0.62 -4.97
CA ILE A 88 -9.79 -0.55 -5.53
C ILE A 88 -9.11 -1.36 -4.41
N THR A 89 -8.39 -0.73 -3.48
CA THR A 89 -7.76 -1.45 -2.36
C THR A 89 -8.80 -2.13 -1.47
N SER A 90 -9.94 -1.48 -1.23
CA SER A 90 -11.08 -2.08 -0.53
C SER A 90 -11.62 -3.32 -1.24
N ARG A 91 -11.69 -3.29 -2.58
CA ARG A 91 -12.06 -4.46 -3.39
C ARG A 91 -11.02 -5.57 -3.32
N ILE A 92 -9.73 -5.24 -3.38
CA ILE A 92 -8.65 -6.23 -3.21
C ILE A 92 -8.84 -6.99 -1.89
N ILE A 93 -9.08 -6.29 -0.79
CA ILE A 93 -9.32 -6.90 0.53
C ILE A 93 -10.53 -7.84 0.53
N GLN A 94 -11.58 -7.55 -0.25
CA GLN A 94 -12.79 -8.37 -0.33
C GLN A 94 -12.64 -9.58 -1.25
N GLU A 95 -11.95 -9.39 -2.38
CA GLU A 95 -11.83 -10.39 -3.46
C GLU A 95 -10.65 -11.36 -3.22
N TYR A 96 -9.64 -10.96 -2.45
CA TYR A 96 -8.42 -11.73 -2.17
C TYR A 96 -8.30 -12.05 -0.67
N PRO A 97 -8.96 -13.10 -0.20
CA PRO A 97 -8.82 -13.55 1.17
C PRO A 97 -7.57 -14.42 1.32
N ASP A 98 -6.40 -13.80 1.48
CA ASP A 98 -5.23 -14.45 2.10
C ASP A 98 -4.45 -13.44 2.96
N MET A 99 -4.16 -13.85 4.21
CA MET A 99 -3.33 -13.13 5.16
C MET A 99 -1.87 -13.54 4.99
N LEU A 100 -0.96 -12.58 4.95
CA LEU A 100 0.29 -12.72 5.70
C LEU A 100 0.13 -11.92 6.98
N ALA A 101 -0.27 -12.60 8.05
CA ALA A 101 0.19 -12.20 9.38
C ALA A 101 1.71 -12.16 9.26
N GLU A 102 2.34 -11.01 9.48
CA GLU A 102 3.72 -11.09 9.94
C GLU A 102 3.70 -12.04 11.13
N ASN A 103 4.45 -13.14 11.02
CA ASN A 103 4.75 -13.98 12.16
C ASN A 103 5.19 -13.02 13.27
N SER A 104 4.37 -12.92 14.31
CA SER A 104 4.83 -12.50 15.63
C SER A 104 6.09 -13.30 15.89
N ILE A 105 7.24 -12.65 15.73
CA ILE A 105 8.50 -13.18 16.24
C ILE A 105 8.29 -13.13 17.74
N ASP A 106 7.93 -14.29 18.30
CA ASP A 106 7.99 -14.55 19.72
C ASP A 106 9.38 -14.08 20.19
N GLU A 107 9.39 -13.05 21.04
CA GLU A 107 10.56 -12.74 21.86
C GLU A 107 10.73 -13.87 22.90
N GLU A 108 11.11 -15.07 22.45
CA GLU A 108 11.83 -16.03 23.28
C GLU A 108 13.30 -15.59 23.34
N TYR A 109 13.58 -14.61 24.20
CA TYR A 109 14.91 -14.47 24.79
C TYR A 109 14.88 -15.03 26.21
N GLU A 110 14.81 -16.36 26.33
CA GLU A 110 15.42 -17.05 27.47
C GLU A 110 16.75 -17.66 27.02
N SER A 111 17.85 -17.02 27.42
CA SER A 111 19.09 -17.71 27.84
C SER A 111 19.99 -16.76 28.62
#